data_AF-A0A9E1IAC2-F1
#
_entry.id   AF-A0A9E1IAC2-F1
#
_cell.length_a   1.000
_cell.length_b   1.000
_cell.length_c   1.000
_cell.angle_alpha   90.00
_cell.angle_beta   90.00
_cell.angle_gamma   90.00
#
_symmetry.space_group_name_H-M   'P 1'
#
loop_
_entity.id
_entity.type
_entity.pdbx_description
1 polymer ?
#
loop_
_entity_poly.entity_id
_entity_poly.type
_entity_poly.pdbx_seq_one_letter_code
_entity_poly.pdbx_strand_id
1 'polypeptide(L)'
;NIPHHVTQRGNRQDDVFFTDADKDYYLKLLKQYSQDHEVEVLAYCLMTNHVHLILRPSTEDGLQKALKPLHMRYTQYINKKKNWSGHLWQGRFFSSALDEQYTYHAFRYVENNPVRARMVKRATDYKYSSAMHHCGMATDLLISEYDIGVDQVQYVDYLNQGNNQENIDILRRNINKGLPCGSDNFIINLSKMLGRDLSFKHIGRPKKR
;
A
#
# COMPACT_ATOMS: atom_id res chain seq x y z
N ASN A 1 5.41 1.59 -15.05
CA ASN A 1 5.89 2.79 -14.30
C ASN A 1 4.76 3.65 -13.74
N ILE A 2 3.64 3.06 -13.28
CA ILE A 2 2.58 3.79 -12.59
C ILE A 2 2.60 3.40 -11.10
N PRO A 3 2.30 4.30 -10.16
CA PRO A 3 2.17 3.93 -8.75
C PRO A 3 1.02 2.95 -8.53
N HIS A 4 1.22 2.01 -7.61
CA HIS A 4 0.21 1.07 -7.15
C HIS A 4 0.04 1.17 -5.64
N HIS A 5 -1.20 1.33 -5.17
CA HIS A 5 -1.53 1.00 -3.79
C HIS A 5 -1.53 -0.51 -3.65
N VAL A 6 -0.73 -1.05 -2.74
CA VAL A 6 -0.61 -2.48 -2.48
C VAL A 6 -0.97 -2.77 -1.03
N THR A 7 -1.73 -3.85 -0.82
CA THR A 7 -2.07 -4.32 0.52
C THR A 7 -1.87 -5.82 0.66
N GLN A 8 -1.49 -6.24 1.86
CA GLN A 8 -1.43 -7.64 2.24
C GLN A 8 -1.85 -7.75 3.70
N ARG A 9 -2.64 -8.77 4.04
CA ARG A 9 -3.29 -8.90 5.35
C ARG A 9 -3.17 -10.31 5.89
N GLY A 10 -3.10 -10.43 7.21
CA GLY A 10 -3.06 -11.70 7.90
C GLY A 10 -4.26 -12.56 7.55
N ASN A 11 -4.01 -13.87 7.44
CA ASN A 11 -5.06 -14.85 7.31
C ASN A 11 -6.05 -14.70 8.47
N ARG A 12 -7.36 -14.76 8.20
CA ARG A 12 -8.42 -14.48 9.20
C ARG A 12 -8.37 -13.09 9.85
N GLN A 13 -7.63 -12.15 9.26
CA GLN A 13 -7.33 -10.82 9.83
C GLN A 13 -6.49 -10.88 11.12
N ASP A 14 -5.83 -12.01 11.38
CA ASP A 14 -4.94 -12.20 12.52
C ASP A 14 -3.69 -11.32 12.41
N ASP A 15 -3.05 -11.07 13.55
CA ASP A 15 -1.80 -10.34 13.63
C ASP A 15 -0.69 -11.04 12.84
N VAL A 16 0.11 -10.23 12.14
CA VAL A 16 1.26 -10.72 11.36
C VAL A 16 2.57 -10.16 11.89
N PHE A 17 2.52 -9.11 12.71
CA PHE A 17 3.65 -8.54 13.42
C PHE A 17 3.40 -8.63 14.93
N PHE A 18 4.27 -9.32 15.65
CA PHE A 18 4.11 -9.54 17.10
C PHE A 18 5.11 -8.74 17.93
N THR A 19 6.18 -8.29 17.28
CA THR A 19 7.26 -7.51 17.87
C THR A 19 7.76 -6.49 16.84
N ASP A 20 8.45 -5.47 17.32
CA ASP A 20 9.11 -4.47 16.50
C ASP A 20 10.17 -5.09 15.56
N ALA A 21 10.91 -6.07 16.06
CA ALA A 21 11.85 -6.86 15.25
C ALA A 21 11.20 -7.56 14.04
N ASP A 22 9.90 -7.90 14.13
CA ASP A 22 9.18 -8.49 12.99
C ASP A 22 8.93 -7.44 11.90
N LYS A 23 8.57 -6.21 12.28
CA LYS A 23 8.40 -5.11 11.34
C LYS A 23 9.72 -4.70 10.71
N ASP A 24 10.79 -4.61 11.51
CA ASP A 24 12.14 -4.33 11.02
C ASP A 24 12.60 -5.40 10.01
N TYR A 25 12.36 -6.68 10.29
CA TYR A 25 12.68 -7.76 9.38
C TYR A 25 11.86 -7.69 8.07
N TYR A 26 10.57 -7.33 8.14
CA TYR A 26 9.76 -7.12 6.94
C TYR A 26 10.30 -5.97 6.09
N LEU A 27 10.66 -4.83 6.70
CA LEU A 27 11.25 -3.69 5.97
C LEU A 27 12.59 -4.05 5.32
N LYS A 28 13.42 -4.87 6.00
CA LYS A 28 14.64 -5.42 5.40
C LYS A 28 14.36 -6.24 4.14
N LEU A 29 13.38 -7.14 4.20
CA LEU A 29 12.99 -7.94 3.03
C LEU A 29 12.38 -7.07 1.92
N LEU A 30 11.57 -6.07 2.29
CA LEU A 30 10.99 -5.11 1.34
C LEU A 30 12.09 -4.38 0.59
N LYS A 31 13.07 -3.82 1.31
CA LYS A 31 14.23 -3.14 0.70
C LYS A 31 14.98 -4.04 -0.27
N GLN A 32 15.31 -5.25 0.17
CA GLN A 32 16.06 -6.20 -0.65
C GLN A 32 15.29 -6.54 -1.94
N TYR A 33 14.06 -7.04 -1.81
CA TYR A 33 13.31 -7.52 -2.95
C TYR A 33 12.79 -6.41 -3.86
N SER A 34 12.61 -5.19 -3.36
CA SER A 34 12.27 -4.05 -4.19
C SER A 34 13.46 -3.61 -5.04
N GLN A 35 14.68 -3.62 -4.49
CA GLN A 35 15.92 -3.34 -5.22
C GLN A 35 16.23 -4.42 -6.28
N ASP A 36 16.15 -5.70 -5.90
CA ASP A 36 16.43 -6.85 -6.79
C ASP A 36 15.51 -6.89 -8.03
N HIS A 37 14.37 -6.21 -7.98
CA HIS A 37 13.33 -6.26 -9.01
C HIS A 37 12.91 -4.89 -9.53
N GLU A 38 13.71 -3.84 -9.28
CA GLU A 38 13.50 -2.48 -9.78
C GLU A 38 12.08 -1.96 -9.47
N VAL A 39 11.68 -2.09 -8.20
CA VAL A 39 10.43 -1.58 -7.67
C VAL A 39 10.76 -0.47 -6.69
N GLU A 40 10.30 0.74 -6.99
CA GLU A 40 10.46 1.86 -6.08
C GLU A 40 9.42 1.78 -4.96
N VAL A 41 9.86 2.03 -3.74
CA VAL A 41 8.98 2.13 -2.57
C VAL A 41 8.74 3.60 -2.32
N LEU A 42 7.54 4.08 -2.62
CA LEU A 42 7.20 5.50 -2.53
C LEU A 42 6.65 5.87 -1.15
N ALA A 43 5.85 4.99 -0.56
CA ALA A 43 5.33 5.15 0.79
C ALA A 43 4.99 3.79 1.41
N TYR A 44 4.95 3.71 2.74
CA TYR A 44 4.48 2.51 3.43
C TYR A 44 3.86 2.81 4.79
N CYS A 45 3.07 1.86 5.27
CA CYS A 45 2.65 1.74 6.66
C CYS A 45 2.45 0.26 7.02
N LEU A 46 3.15 -0.21 8.06
CA LEU A 46 3.01 -1.57 8.59
C LEU A 46 2.10 -1.55 9.82
N MET A 47 0.86 -2.00 9.68
CA MET A 47 -0.10 -2.16 10.77
C MET A 47 0.09 -3.51 11.46
N THR A 48 -0.62 -3.80 12.56
CA THR A 48 -0.45 -5.06 13.32
C THR A 48 -0.79 -6.32 12.50
N ASN A 49 -1.89 -6.28 11.74
CA ASN A 49 -2.40 -7.42 10.96
C ASN A 49 -2.34 -7.21 9.43
N HIS A 50 -1.80 -6.11 8.94
CA HIS A 50 -1.71 -5.85 7.50
C HIS A 50 -0.65 -4.81 7.16
N VAL A 51 -0.34 -4.70 5.88
CA VAL A 51 0.58 -3.70 5.32
C VAL A 51 -0.13 -2.90 4.25
N HIS A 52 0.25 -1.63 4.15
CA HIS A 52 -0.10 -0.75 3.06
C HIS A 52 1.19 -0.21 2.44
N LEU A 53 1.36 -0.36 1.13
CA LEU A 53 2.53 0.10 0.38
C LEU A 53 2.06 0.94 -0.81
N ILE A 54 2.85 1.91 -1.22
CA ILE A 54 2.75 2.57 -2.52
C ILE A 54 4.02 2.25 -3.28
N LEU A 55 3.88 1.45 -4.34
CA LEU A 55 5.02 0.90 -5.09
C LEU A 55 4.92 1.30 -6.55
N ARG A 56 6.04 1.66 -7.17
CA ARG A 56 6.11 1.92 -8.62
C ARG A 56 7.04 0.89 -9.26
N PRO A 57 6.51 -0.11 -10.00
CA PRO A 57 7.34 -1.09 -10.68
C PRO A 57 7.84 -0.53 -12.02
N SER A 58 9.10 -0.84 -12.35
CA SER A 58 9.70 -0.56 -13.67
C SER A 58 9.33 -1.60 -14.74
N THR A 59 8.84 -2.78 -14.32
CA THR A 59 8.48 -3.91 -15.20
C THR A 59 7.05 -4.40 -14.91
N GLU A 60 6.44 -5.10 -15.87
CA GLU A 60 5.07 -5.61 -15.73
C GLU A 60 4.90 -6.58 -14.54
N ASP A 61 5.91 -7.42 -14.29
CA ASP A 61 5.89 -8.43 -13.23
C ASP A 61 6.68 -8.03 -11.97
N GLY A 62 7.22 -6.82 -11.91
CA GLY A 62 8.06 -6.33 -10.81
C GLY A 62 7.42 -6.47 -9.43
N LEU A 63 6.15 -6.07 -9.28
CA LEU A 63 5.42 -6.24 -8.00
C LEU A 63 5.32 -7.71 -7.58
N GLN A 64 5.05 -8.60 -8.52
CA GLN A 64 4.95 -10.03 -8.23
C GLN A 64 6.31 -10.60 -7.85
N LYS A 65 7.35 -10.27 -8.61
CA LYS A 65 8.72 -10.72 -8.36
C LYS A 65 9.25 -10.22 -7.02
N ALA A 66 8.93 -9.00 -6.61
CA ALA A 66 9.32 -8.46 -5.31
C ALA A 66 8.51 -9.05 -4.14
N LEU A 67 7.18 -9.01 -4.22
CA LEU A 67 6.34 -9.28 -3.05
C LEU A 67 6.14 -10.77 -2.76
N LYS A 68 6.14 -11.62 -3.79
CA LYS A 68 5.99 -13.08 -3.61
C LYS A 68 7.10 -13.67 -2.72
N PRO A 69 8.40 -13.49 -3.02
CA PRO A 69 9.46 -14.02 -2.17
C PRO A 69 9.51 -13.31 -0.81
N LEU A 70 9.23 -12.00 -0.75
CA LEU A 70 9.11 -11.26 0.51
C LEU A 70 8.10 -11.91 1.46
N HIS A 71 6.84 -12.05 1.02
CA HIS A 71 5.77 -12.61 1.84
C HIS A 71 6.02 -14.07 2.21
N MET A 72 6.63 -14.85 1.32
CA MET A 72 7.05 -16.22 1.59
C MET A 72 8.13 -16.27 2.69
N ARG A 73 9.22 -15.52 2.56
CA ARG A 73 10.32 -15.48 3.53
C ARG A 73 9.86 -14.97 4.89
N TYR A 74 9.01 -13.95 4.89
CA TYR A 74 8.43 -13.43 6.12
C TYR A 74 7.53 -14.45 6.82
N THR A 75 6.69 -15.17 6.07
CA THR A 75 5.87 -16.27 6.60
C THR A 75 6.73 -17.36 7.23
N GLN A 76 7.81 -17.78 6.56
CA GLN A 76 8.74 -18.78 7.10
C GLN A 76 9.40 -18.32 8.40
N TYR A 77 9.81 -17.06 8.48
CA TYR A 77 10.40 -16.45 9.67
C TYR A 77 9.42 -16.48 10.86
N ILE A 78 8.18 -16.02 10.66
CA ILE A 78 7.15 -16.02 11.72
C ILE A 78 6.77 -17.44 12.12
N ASN A 79 6.54 -18.34 11.16
CA ASN A 79 6.18 -19.73 11.44
C ASN A 79 7.25 -20.42 12.28
N LYS A 80 8.54 -20.22 11.95
CA LYS A 80 9.65 -20.73 12.76
C LYS A 80 9.66 -20.13 14.17
N LYS A 81 9.48 -18.81 14.30
CA LYS A 81 9.51 -18.10 15.59
C LYS A 81 8.32 -18.48 16.50
N LYS A 82 7.16 -18.78 15.92
CA LYS A 82 5.92 -19.11 16.64
C LYS A 82 5.64 -20.61 16.76
N ASN A 83 6.49 -21.46 16.16
CA ASN A 83 6.24 -22.90 16.00
C ASN A 83 4.87 -23.17 15.34
N TRP A 84 4.56 -22.42 14.29
CA TRP A 84 3.32 -22.54 13.51
C TRP A 84 3.56 -23.21 12.16
N SER A 85 2.48 -23.67 11.55
CA SER A 85 2.43 -24.19 10.18
C SER A 85 1.28 -23.54 9.41
N GLY A 86 1.43 -23.43 8.08
CA GLY A 86 0.39 -22.91 7.20
C GLY A 86 0.60 -21.45 6.79
N HIS A 87 -0.49 -20.84 6.30
CA HIS A 87 -0.47 -19.49 5.72
C HIS A 87 -0.57 -18.40 6.79
N LEU A 88 0.42 -17.50 6.83
CA LEU A 88 0.35 -16.28 7.61
C LEU A 88 -0.53 -15.22 6.94
N TRP A 89 -0.42 -15.08 5.62
CA TRP A 89 -1.18 -14.11 4.82
C TRP A 89 -2.46 -14.73 4.25
N GLN A 90 -3.48 -13.92 4.00
CA GLN A 90 -4.77 -14.35 3.45
C GLN A 90 -4.74 -14.76 1.96
N GLY A 91 -3.56 -14.82 1.35
CA GLY A 91 -3.36 -15.16 -0.05
C GLY A 91 -2.32 -14.25 -0.72
N ARG A 92 -2.53 -14.00 -2.02
CA ARG A 92 -1.74 -13.02 -2.79
C ARG A 92 -2.07 -11.60 -2.30
N PHE A 93 -1.10 -10.70 -2.44
CA PHE A 93 -1.30 -9.27 -2.23
C PHE A 93 -2.36 -8.68 -3.20
N PHE A 94 -3.06 -7.66 -2.73
CA PHE A 94 -3.94 -6.84 -3.56
C PHE A 94 -3.19 -5.63 -4.07
N SER A 95 -3.53 -5.15 -5.27
CA SER A 95 -2.91 -3.98 -5.88
C SER A 95 -3.93 -3.19 -6.71
N SER A 96 -3.95 -1.87 -6.55
CA SER A 96 -4.72 -0.94 -7.38
C SER A 96 -3.75 0.03 -8.04
N ALA A 97 -3.80 0.14 -9.38
CA ALA A 97 -3.08 1.16 -10.12
C ALA A 97 -3.67 2.54 -9.83
N LEU A 98 -2.82 3.54 -9.64
CA LEU A 98 -3.22 4.90 -9.27
C LEU A 98 -2.87 5.86 -10.40
N ASP A 99 -3.79 6.77 -10.71
CA ASP A 99 -3.41 8.00 -11.41
C ASP A 99 -2.75 9.00 -10.45
N GLU A 100 -2.40 10.18 -10.95
CA GLU A 100 -1.73 11.22 -10.16
C GLU A 100 -2.57 11.68 -8.95
N GLN A 101 -3.85 11.97 -9.17
CA GLN A 101 -4.75 12.42 -8.10
C GLN A 101 -4.93 11.35 -7.02
N TYR A 102 -5.11 10.08 -7.42
CA TYR A 102 -5.24 9.00 -6.44
C TYR A 102 -3.90 8.59 -5.83
N THR A 103 -2.78 8.89 -6.47
CA THR A 103 -1.46 8.78 -5.82
C THR A 103 -1.37 9.76 -4.67
N TYR A 104 -1.72 11.03 -4.88
CA TYR A 104 -1.83 12.03 -3.81
C TYR A 104 -2.78 11.57 -2.69
N HIS A 105 -3.96 11.02 -3.00
CA HIS A 105 -4.86 10.55 -1.95
C HIS A 105 -4.34 9.29 -1.23
N ALA A 106 -3.66 8.40 -1.95
CA ALA A 106 -3.11 7.17 -1.40
C ALA A 106 -1.99 7.45 -0.39
N PHE A 107 -1.07 8.37 -0.66
CA PHE A 107 -0.01 8.75 0.30
C PHE A 107 -0.61 9.14 1.65
N ARG A 108 -1.53 10.12 1.64
CA ARG A 108 -2.28 10.56 2.82
C ARG A 108 -3.03 9.43 3.50
N TYR A 109 -3.64 8.53 2.73
CA TYR A 109 -4.42 7.41 3.26
C TYR A 109 -3.53 6.38 3.96
N VAL A 110 -2.41 6.01 3.35
CA VAL A 110 -1.47 5.01 3.83
C VAL A 110 -0.84 5.49 5.13
N GLU A 111 -0.36 6.73 5.17
CA GLU A 111 0.37 7.26 6.32
C GLU A 111 -0.53 7.66 7.49
N ASN A 112 -1.79 8.01 7.23
CA ASN A 112 -2.80 8.22 8.28
C ASN A 112 -3.51 6.94 8.72
N ASN A 113 -3.14 5.76 8.22
CA ASN A 113 -3.75 4.51 8.68
C ASN A 113 -3.66 4.30 10.22
N PRO A 114 -2.51 4.53 10.88
CA PRO A 114 -2.40 4.38 12.33
C PRO A 114 -3.22 5.43 13.10
N VAL A 115 -3.38 6.65 12.57
CA VAL A 115 -4.27 7.68 13.13
C VAL A 115 -5.72 7.24 13.03
N ARG A 116 -6.15 6.78 11.85
CA ARG A 116 -7.51 6.25 11.62
C ARG A 116 -7.82 5.03 12.49
N ALA A 117 -6.83 4.20 12.78
CA ALA A 117 -6.94 3.07 13.68
C ALA A 117 -6.84 3.45 15.17
N ARG A 118 -6.70 4.76 15.48
CA ARG A 118 -6.54 5.32 16.83
C ARG A 118 -5.33 4.75 17.60
N MET A 119 -4.30 4.33 16.88
CA MET A 119 -3.04 3.84 17.46
C MET A 119 -2.14 5.01 17.92
N VAL A 120 -2.22 6.13 17.21
CA VAL A 120 -1.47 7.36 17.48
C VAL A 120 -2.34 8.59 17.20
N LYS A 121 -1.94 9.76 17.70
CA LYS A 121 -2.65 11.03 17.45
C LYS A 121 -2.25 11.67 16.12
N ARG A 122 -0.96 11.60 15.76
CA ARG A 122 -0.43 12.15 14.49
C ARG A 122 0.27 11.05 13.70
N ALA A 123 0.24 11.13 12.38
CA ALA A 123 0.88 10.14 11.52
C ALA A 123 2.40 10.02 11.78
N THR A 124 3.05 11.14 12.10
CA THR A 124 4.48 11.21 12.44
C THR A 124 4.83 10.58 13.80
N ASP A 125 3.84 10.30 14.65
CA ASP A 125 4.07 9.58 15.90
C ASP A 125 4.19 8.05 15.69
N TYR A 126 3.95 7.55 14.47
CA TYR A 126 4.02 6.12 14.16
C TYR A 126 5.32 5.75 13.45
N LYS A 127 6.21 5.05 14.16
CA LYS A 127 7.54 4.63 13.66
C LYS A 127 7.51 3.83 12.37
N TYR A 128 6.53 2.94 12.19
CA TYR A 128 6.49 1.98 11.08
C TYR A 128 5.66 2.49 9.90
N SER A 129 5.94 3.74 9.50
CA SER A 129 5.32 4.46 8.40
C SER A 129 6.33 5.42 7.77
N SER A 130 6.17 5.71 6.48
CA SER A 130 6.97 6.70 5.75
C SER A 130 6.68 8.16 6.13
N ALA A 131 5.66 8.42 6.97
CA ALA A 131 5.20 9.76 7.31
C ALA A 131 6.31 10.69 7.83
N MET A 132 7.20 10.19 8.71
CA MET A 132 8.30 11.02 9.23
C MET A 132 9.29 11.40 8.13
N HIS A 133 9.49 10.54 7.13
CA HIS A 133 10.38 10.83 6.02
C HIS A 133 9.83 11.95 5.14
N HIS A 134 8.58 11.84 4.70
CA HIS A 134 7.96 12.86 3.87
C HIS A 134 7.71 14.18 4.60
N CYS A 135 7.58 14.17 5.93
CA CYS A 135 7.56 15.38 6.76
C CYS A 135 8.94 15.99 7.03
N GLY A 136 10.04 15.39 6.54
CA GLY A 136 11.40 15.88 6.79
C GLY A 136 11.91 15.71 8.22
N MET A 137 11.25 14.87 9.00
CA MET A 137 11.60 14.60 10.39
C MET A 137 12.58 13.43 10.53
N ALA A 138 12.73 12.62 9.49
CA ALA A 138 13.68 11.51 9.41
C ALA A 138 14.10 11.24 7.96
N THR A 139 15.22 10.55 7.77
CA THR A 139 15.61 10.01 6.46
C THR A 139 15.42 8.50 6.46
N ASP A 140 14.59 7.98 5.55
CA ASP A 140 14.41 6.55 5.35
C ASP A 140 14.95 6.16 3.97
N LEU A 141 16.08 5.45 3.95
CA LEU A 141 16.77 5.01 2.73
C LEU A 141 16.02 3.91 1.95
N LEU A 142 14.88 3.44 2.45
CA LEU A 142 13.96 2.61 1.68
C LEU A 142 13.14 3.43 0.68
N ILE A 143 12.85 4.69 1.00
CA ILE A 143 11.95 5.52 0.23
C ILE A 143 12.65 6.05 -1.01
N SER A 144 11.98 5.91 -2.14
CA SER A 144 12.38 6.50 -3.43
C SER A 144 11.64 7.82 -3.61
N GLU A 145 12.38 8.86 -4.01
CA GLU A 145 11.82 10.20 -4.23
C GLU A 145 10.69 10.17 -5.27
N TYR A 146 9.58 10.80 -4.93
CA TYR A 146 8.43 10.94 -5.81
C TYR A 146 7.67 12.22 -5.47
N ASP A 147 7.55 13.10 -6.46
CA ASP A 147 6.82 14.35 -6.28
C ASP A 147 5.30 14.11 -6.39
N ILE A 148 4.59 14.26 -5.27
CA ILE A 148 3.13 14.25 -5.22
C ILE A 148 2.52 15.66 -5.28
N GLY A 149 3.32 16.69 -5.54
CA GLY A 149 2.91 18.10 -5.51
C GLY A 149 2.71 18.65 -4.10
N VAL A 150 3.43 18.10 -3.11
CA VAL A 150 3.37 18.55 -1.70
C VAL A 150 4.79 18.75 -1.18
N ASP A 151 5.13 20.00 -0.87
CA ASP A 151 6.42 20.32 -0.27
C ASP A 151 6.54 19.71 1.13
N GLN A 152 7.76 19.31 1.49
CA GLN A 152 8.08 18.73 2.80
C GLN A 152 7.61 19.60 3.98
N VAL A 153 7.70 20.93 3.84
CA VAL A 153 7.25 21.90 4.86
C VAL A 153 5.73 21.95 5.03
N GLN A 154 4.97 21.57 4.01
CA GLN A 154 3.50 21.53 4.02
C GLN A 154 2.97 20.12 4.31
N TYR A 155 3.84 19.11 4.35
CA TYR A 155 3.43 17.71 4.37
C TYR A 155 2.65 17.34 5.64
N VAL A 156 3.01 17.91 6.80
CA VAL A 156 2.27 17.72 8.05
C VAL A 156 0.81 18.22 7.91
N ASP A 157 0.60 19.40 7.34
CA ASP A 157 -0.73 19.96 7.13
C ASP A 157 -1.52 19.15 6.11
N TYR A 158 -0.84 18.69 5.05
CA TYR A 158 -1.40 17.74 4.10
C TYR A 158 -1.91 16.46 4.79
N LEU A 159 -1.16 15.89 5.74
CA LEU A 159 -1.64 14.72 6.50
C LEU A 159 -2.82 15.08 7.41
N ASN A 160 -2.77 16.23 8.08
CA ASN A 160 -3.80 16.66 9.03
C ASN A 160 -5.15 17.00 8.39
N GLN A 161 -5.16 17.44 7.12
CA GLN A 161 -6.41 17.65 6.37
C GLN A 161 -7.25 16.37 6.23
N GLY A 162 -6.61 15.19 6.30
CA GLY A 162 -7.28 13.90 6.12
C GLY A 162 -7.80 13.69 4.69
N ASN A 163 -8.25 12.49 4.37
CA ASN A 163 -8.96 12.26 3.11
C ASN A 163 -10.46 12.48 3.32
N ASN A 164 -11.15 13.00 2.30
CA ASN A 164 -12.61 12.96 2.30
C ASN A 164 -13.09 11.49 2.26
N GLN A 165 -14.32 11.27 2.68
CA GLN A 165 -14.86 9.91 2.82
C GLN A 165 -14.97 9.18 1.47
N GLU A 166 -15.33 9.91 0.40
CA GLU A 166 -15.47 9.36 -0.96
C GLU A 166 -14.15 8.76 -1.48
N ASN A 167 -13.04 9.49 -1.36
CA ASN A 167 -11.73 9.02 -1.78
C ASN A 167 -11.27 7.78 -1.00
N ILE A 168 -11.53 7.76 0.32
CA ILE A 168 -11.25 6.59 1.17
C ILE A 168 -12.04 5.38 0.68
N ASP A 169 -13.31 5.57 0.38
CA ASP A 169 -14.19 4.48 -0.04
C ASP A 169 -13.77 3.94 -1.41
N ILE A 170 -13.35 4.80 -2.34
CA ILE A 170 -12.84 4.39 -3.65
C ILE A 170 -11.55 3.58 -3.48
N LEU A 171 -10.56 4.09 -2.73
CA LEU A 171 -9.30 3.38 -2.45
C LEU A 171 -9.55 1.98 -1.87
N ARG A 172 -10.41 1.88 -0.83
CA ARG A 172 -10.75 0.60 -0.17
C ARG A 172 -11.54 -0.35 -1.05
N ARG A 173 -12.47 0.17 -1.85
CA ARG A 173 -13.34 -0.63 -2.71
C ARG A 173 -12.57 -1.22 -3.88
N ASN A 174 -11.67 -0.44 -4.46
CA ASN A 174 -10.92 -0.83 -5.65
C ASN A 174 -9.76 -1.76 -5.32
N ILE A 175 -9.03 -1.52 -4.22
CA ILE A 175 -7.88 -2.36 -3.84
C ILE A 175 -8.27 -3.84 -3.72
N ASN A 176 -9.36 -4.15 -3.01
CA ASN A 176 -9.81 -5.53 -2.79
C ASN A 176 -10.30 -6.22 -4.08
N LYS A 177 -10.59 -5.46 -5.13
CA LYS A 177 -11.01 -5.98 -6.44
C LYS A 177 -9.91 -5.93 -7.49
N GLY A 178 -8.73 -5.38 -7.16
CA GLY A 178 -7.66 -5.13 -8.12
C GLY A 178 -8.04 -4.15 -9.23
N LEU A 179 -9.01 -3.27 -8.96
CA LEU A 179 -9.44 -2.23 -9.91
C LEU A 179 -8.55 -0.99 -9.73
N PRO A 180 -8.29 -0.21 -10.80
CA PRO A 180 -7.54 1.04 -10.72
C PRO A 180 -8.33 2.14 -9.99
N CYS A 181 -7.63 3.09 -9.38
CA CYS A 181 -8.19 4.32 -8.85
C CYS A 181 -7.70 5.49 -9.72
N GLY A 182 -8.62 6.18 -10.38
CA GLY A 182 -8.29 7.32 -11.22
C GLY A 182 -9.50 7.90 -11.94
N SER A 183 -9.25 8.93 -12.73
CA SER A 183 -10.23 9.52 -13.64
C SER A 183 -10.81 8.49 -14.62
N ASP A 184 -11.99 8.76 -15.17
CA ASP A 184 -12.62 7.89 -16.18
C ASP A 184 -11.70 7.67 -17.38
N ASN A 185 -10.99 8.71 -17.83
CA ASN A 185 -10.04 8.60 -18.94
C ASN A 185 -8.88 7.66 -18.61
N PHE A 186 -8.34 7.73 -17.38
CA PHE A 186 -7.31 6.81 -16.91
C PHE A 186 -7.79 5.35 -16.93
N ILE A 187 -9.00 5.09 -16.41
CA ILE A 187 -9.59 3.76 -16.37
C ILE A 187 -9.87 3.22 -17.78
N ILE A 188 -10.40 4.05 -18.68
CA ILE A 188 -10.69 3.70 -20.07
C ILE A 188 -9.39 3.33 -20.79
N ASN A 189 -8.33 4.11 -20.64
CA ASN A 189 -7.05 3.87 -21.30
C ASN A 189 -6.39 2.58 -20.79
N LEU A 190 -6.38 2.35 -19.46
CA LEU A 190 -5.89 1.09 -18.90
C LEU A 190 -6.71 -0.12 -19.37
N SER A 191 -8.04 0.04 -19.47
CA SER A 191 -8.92 -1.03 -19.95
C SER A 191 -8.60 -1.44 -21.38
N LYS A 192 -8.36 -0.45 -22.26
CA LYS A 192 -7.93 -0.68 -23.65
C LYS A 192 -6.57 -1.37 -23.71
N MET A 193 -5.60 -0.90 -22.93
CA MET A 193 -4.26 -1.49 -22.90
C MET A 193 -4.26 -2.95 -22.44
N LEU A 194 -5.08 -3.30 -21.45
CA LEU A 194 -5.16 -4.65 -20.90
C LEU A 194 -6.20 -5.54 -21.59
N GLY A 195 -6.94 -5.03 -22.57
CA GLY A 195 -7.98 -5.78 -23.27
C GLY A 195 -9.12 -6.26 -22.36
N ARG A 196 -9.38 -5.58 -21.23
CA ARG A 196 -10.44 -5.95 -20.28
C ARG A 196 -11.04 -4.71 -19.62
N ASP A 197 -12.33 -4.78 -19.28
CA ASP A 197 -13.04 -3.70 -18.60
C ASP A 197 -12.62 -3.61 -17.12
N LEU A 198 -12.04 -2.46 -16.75
CA LEU A 198 -11.59 -2.15 -15.39
C LEU A 198 -12.53 -1.18 -14.66
N SER A 199 -13.67 -0.82 -15.26
CA SER A 199 -14.65 0.03 -14.62
C SER A 199 -15.26 -0.65 -13.40
N PHE A 200 -15.52 0.13 -12.36
CA PHE A 200 -16.30 -0.38 -11.24
C PHE A 200 -17.76 -0.57 -11.65
N LYS A 201 -18.28 -1.77 -11.41
CA LYS A 201 -19.70 -2.07 -11.55
C LYS A 201 -20.29 -2.35 -10.17
N HIS A 202 -21.41 -1.68 -9.88
CA HIS A 202 -22.21 -2.00 -8.68
C HIS A 202 -22.66 -3.45 -8.76
N ILE A 203 -22.53 -4.17 -7.64
CA ILE A 203 -22.98 -5.55 -7.52
C ILE A 203 -24.51 -5.52 -7.39
N GLY A 204 -25.23 -6.14 -8.34
CA GLY A 204 -26.69 -6.23 -8.33
C GLY A 204 -27.29 -6.32 -9.73
N ARG A 205 -28.57 -6.69 -9.81
CA ARG A 205 -29.33 -6.67 -11.07
C ARG A 205 -29.35 -5.24 -11.61
N PRO A 206 -29.07 -5.01 -12.92
CA PRO A 206 -29.27 -3.70 -13.53
C PRO A 206 -30.70 -3.21 -13.25
N LYS A 207 -30.86 -1.93 -12.87
CA LYS A 207 -32.20 -1.33 -12.76
C LYS A 207 -32.90 -1.54 -14.11
N LYS A 208 -34.07 -2.20 -14.11
CA LYS A 208 -34.92 -2.24 -15.31
C LYS A 208 -35.20 -0.79 -15.70
N ARG A 209 -34.86 -0.44 -16.93
CA ARG A 209 -35.35 0.79 -17.57
C ARG A 209 -36.84 0.69 -17.78
#